data_AF-A0A8K0V959-F1
#
_entry.id   AF-A0A8K0V959-F1
#
_cell.length_a   1.000
_cell.length_b   1.000
_cell.length_c   1.000
_cell.angle_alpha   90.00
_cell.angle_beta   90.00
_cell.angle_gamma   90.00
#
_symmetry.space_group_name_H-M   'P 1'
#
loop_
_entity.id
_entity.type
_entity.pdbx_description
1 polymer ?
#
loop_
_entity_poly.entity_id
_entity_poly.type
_entity_poly.pdbx_seq_one_letter_code
_entity_poly.pdbx_strand_id
1 'polypeptide(L)'
;MRTITTPVPAEKKFADYILILPLPNIPPIYVYLRNNPGQVTGKGQKVSGIWLSDANTGNGSPVPGQIADKLRGRTFVNFDQFRKAFWLEVSKDPELSSQFRGSNKIHIRSGNSPFTREQDRAGGRERYEIHHIIPISKGGEVYNVDNMGITSPKRHIVIHSTRESR
;
A
#
# COMPACT_ATOMS: atom_id res chain seq x y z
N MET A 1 38.33 26.22 12.81
CA MET A 1 36.86 26.24 12.75
C MET A 1 36.40 25.04 11.95
N ARG A 2 35.61 24.13 12.54
CA ARG A 2 35.10 22.92 11.86
C ARG A 2 33.67 23.18 11.40
N THR A 3 33.43 23.17 10.10
CA THR A 3 32.09 23.10 9.51
C THR A 3 31.81 21.65 9.13
N ILE A 4 30.98 21.00 9.93
CA ILE A 4 30.41 19.69 9.62
C ILE A 4 29.10 19.97 8.89
N THR A 5 29.05 19.65 7.60
CA THR A 5 27.79 19.62 6.86
C THR A 5 27.57 18.19 6.40
N THR A 6 26.91 17.40 7.23
CA THR A 6 26.35 16.11 6.84
C THR A 6 25.24 16.40 5.82
N PRO A 7 25.23 15.77 4.63
CA PRO A 7 24.10 15.94 3.72
C PRO A 7 22.86 15.34 4.38
N VAL A 8 21.82 16.15 4.52
CA VAL A 8 20.49 15.70 4.97
C VAL A 8 20.01 14.64 3.97
N PRO A 9 19.72 13.39 4.40
CA PRO A 9 19.16 12.40 3.51
C PRO A 9 17.80 12.88 3.03
N ALA A 10 17.59 12.89 1.72
CA ALA A 10 16.28 13.17 1.13
C ALA A 10 15.24 12.18 1.70
N GLU A 11 14.11 12.72 2.20
CA GLU A 11 12.99 11.92 2.68
C GLU A 11 12.52 10.92 1.62
N LYS A 12 12.83 9.63 1.83
CA LYS A 12 12.18 8.54 1.10
C LYS A 12 11.04 7.99 1.95
N LYS A 13 9.84 8.46 1.65
CA LYS A 13 8.59 7.93 2.22
C LYS A 13 8.32 6.54 1.66
N PHE A 14 8.71 5.46 2.32
CA PHE A 14 7.99 4.17 2.36
C PHE A 14 8.48 3.38 3.58
N ALA A 15 7.56 2.96 4.44
CA ALA A 15 7.89 2.29 5.70
C ALA A 15 8.51 0.91 5.45
N ASP A 16 9.74 0.77 5.90
CA ASP A 16 10.54 -0.45 6.12
C ASP A 16 11.36 -0.13 7.38
N TYR A 17 11.40 -1.02 8.37
CA TYR A 17 11.97 -0.71 9.69
C TYR A 17 13.45 -0.35 9.56
N ILE A 18 13.86 0.67 10.33
CA ILE A 18 15.28 0.95 10.58
C ILE A 18 15.64 0.27 11.90
N LEU A 19 16.40 -0.83 11.83
CA LEU A 19 16.94 -1.48 13.01
C LEU A 19 18.20 -0.73 13.45
N ILE A 20 18.12 -0.05 14.59
CA ILE A 20 19.27 0.57 15.26
C ILE A 20 19.73 -0.38 16.35
N LEU A 21 20.89 -1.00 16.16
CA LEU A 21 21.48 -1.90 17.15
C LEU A 21 22.18 -1.10 18.25
N PRO A 22 22.15 -1.54 19.54
CA PRO A 22 22.84 -0.87 20.64
C PRO A 22 24.34 -1.21 20.64
N LEU A 23 24.96 -1.19 19.47
CA LEU A 23 26.38 -1.46 19.26
C LEU A 23 27.04 -0.24 18.59
N PRO A 24 28.19 0.23 19.09
CA PRO A 24 28.89 1.36 18.47
C PRO A 24 29.35 0.97 17.06
N ASN A 25 29.25 1.90 16.11
CA ASN A 25 29.73 1.81 14.73
C ASN A 25 28.97 0.87 13.77
N ILE A 26 27.74 0.44 14.10
CA ILE A 26 26.87 -0.23 13.13
C ILE A 26 25.88 0.80 12.54
N PRO A 27 25.93 1.08 11.22
CA PRO A 27 24.95 1.96 10.60
C PRO A 27 23.54 1.33 10.68
N PRO A 28 22.47 2.14 10.70
CA PRO A 28 21.12 1.61 10.79
C PRO A 28 20.80 0.61 9.66
N ILE A 29 20.22 -0.54 10.01
CA ILE A 29 19.88 -1.59 9.04
C ILE A 29 18.48 -1.34 8.49
N TYR A 30 18.37 -1.20 7.18
CA TYR A 30 17.09 -1.06 6.49
C TYR A 30 16.51 -2.44 6.17
N VAL A 31 15.36 -2.78 6.76
CA VAL A 31 14.70 -4.08 6.57
C VAL A 31 13.51 -3.95 5.61
N TYR A 32 13.72 -4.36 4.36
CA TYR A 32 12.70 -4.38 3.30
C TYR A 32 11.78 -5.62 3.42
N LEU A 33 10.73 -5.55 4.23
CA LEU A 33 9.94 -6.74 4.57
C LEU A 33 9.00 -7.24 3.45
N ARG A 34 8.67 -6.38 2.47
CA ARG A 34 7.72 -6.71 1.38
C ARG A 34 8.36 -6.96 0.01
N ASN A 35 9.69 -6.96 -0.09
CA ASN A 35 10.38 -7.06 -1.37
C ASN A 35 10.72 -8.50 -1.79
N ASN A 36 10.19 -9.49 -1.07
CA ASN A 36 10.39 -10.90 -1.39
C ASN A 36 9.33 -11.40 -2.38
N PRO A 37 9.67 -12.38 -3.24
CA PRO A 37 8.68 -13.04 -4.06
C PRO A 37 7.61 -13.75 -3.23
N GLY A 38 6.40 -13.88 -3.76
CA GLY A 38 5.34 -14.63 -3.11
C GLY A 38 4.11 -14.81 -3.98
N GLN A 39 3.32 -15.83 -3.63
CA GLN A 39 2.08 -16.17 -4.31
C GLN A 39 0.89 -15.49 -3.65
N VAL A 40 -0.05 -14.99 -4.45
CA VAL A 40 -1.26 -14.36 -3.95
C VAL A 40 -2.23 -15.39 -3.39
N THR A 41 -2.67 -15.17 -2.15
CA THR A 41 -3.67 -15.96 -1.42
C THR A 41 -4.84 -15.07 -0.98
N GLY A 42 -5.85 -15.66 -0.35
CA GLY A 42 -7.02 -14.94 0.17
C GLY A 42 -8.17 -14.83 -0.83
N LYS A 43 -9.37 -14.54 -0.31
CA LYS A 43 -10.62 -14.54 -1.09
C LYS A 43 -11.01 -13.16 -1.59
N GLY A 44 -10.59 -12.10 -0.91
CA GLY A 44 -11.17 -10.78 -1.05
C GLY A 44 -12.60 -10.74 -0.50
N GLN A 45 -13.29 -9.62 -0.69
CA GLN A 45 -14.64 -9.42 -0.19
C GLN A 45 -15.58 -8.99 -1.31
N LYS A 46 -16.86 -9.37 -1.19
CA LYS A 46 -17.89 -8.80 -2.04
C LYS A 46 -18.05 -7.33 -1.69
N VAL A 47 -17.90 -6.47 -2.69
CA VAL A 47 -18.11 -5.03 -2.55
C VAL A 47 -19.41 -4.65 -3.25
N SER A 48 -20.11 -3.65 -2.72
CA SER A 48 -21.33 -3.09 -3.32
C SER A 48 -21.28 -1.57 -3.24
N GLY A 49 -21.93 -0.89 -4.19
CA GLY A 49 -21.91 0.57 -4.25
C GLY A 49 -20.53 1.13 -4.60
N ILE A 50 -20.15 2.24 -3.95
CA ILE A 50 -18.87 2.92 -4.21
C ILE A 50 -17.76 2.20 -3.43
N TRP A 51 -16.95 1.40 -4.12
CA TRP A 51 -15.95 0.54 -3.50
C TRP A 51 -14.96 1.31 -2.61
N LEU A 52 -14.43 2.44 -3.09
CA LEU A 52 -13.43 3.24 -2.37
C LEU A 52 -14.04 4.24 -1.37
N SER A 53 -15.32 4.13 -1.01
CA SER A 53 -15.95 5.02 -0.01
C SER A 53 -15.29 4.92 1.36
N ASP A 54 -14.82 3.72 1.72
CA ASP A 54 -14.30 3.41 3.06
C ASP A 54 -12.78 3.52 3.13
N ALA A 55 -12.12 3.97 2.05
CA ALA A 55 -10.67 4.14 2.02
C ALA A 55 -10.15 5.16 3.05
N ASN A 56 -11.00 6.05 3.55
CA ASN A 56 -10.66 7.02 4.59
C ASN A 56 -11.09 6.59 6.01
N THR A 57 -11.66 5.39 6.20
CA THR A 57 -12.11 4.86 7.49
C THR A 57 -11.47 3.51 7.80
N GLY A 58 -11.70 2.97 9.01
CA GLY A 58 -11.37 1.58 9.36
C GLY A 58 -9.96 1.12 8.94
N ASN A 59 -9.88 -0.05 8.30
CA ASN A 59 -8.65 -0.55 7.67
C ASN A 59 -8.60 -0.20 6.16
N GLY A 60 -9.44 0.72 5.69
CA GLY A 60 -9.65 0.99 4.27
C GLY A 60 -10.67 0.05 3.62
N SER A 61 -10.91 0.26 2.33
CA SER A 61 -11.79 -0.59 1.52
C SER A 61 -11.13 -1.95 1.27
N PRO A 62 -11.86 -3.07 1.37
CA PRO A 62 -11.28 -4.39 1.16
C PRO A 62 -10.89 -4.61 -0.30
N VAL A 63 -10.02 -5.59 -0.56
CA VAL A 63 -9.77 -6.06 -1.93
C VAL A 63 -11.05 -6.73 -2.47
N PRO A 64 -11.59 -6.31 -3.63
CA PRO A 64 -12.77 -6.93 -4.22
C PRO A 64 -12.51 -8.38 -4.59
N GLY A 65 -13.45 -9.27 -4.28
CA GLY A 65 -13.33 -10.71 -4.55
C GLY A 65 -13.05 -11.02 -6.03
N GLN A 66 -13.71 -10.30 -6.94
CA GLN A 66 -13.49 -10.48 -8.37
C GLN A 66 -12.07 -10.08 -8.82
N ILE A 67 -11.40 -9.18 -8.11
CA ILE A 67 -9.99 -8.84 -8.36
C ILE A 67 -9.07 -9.87 -7.72
N ALA A 68 -9.40 -10.32 -6.50
CA ALA A 68 -8.68 -11.40 -5.84
C ALA A 68 -8.67 -12.67 -6.70
N ASP A 69 -9.79 -13.05 -7.31
CA ASP A 69 -9.88 -14.22 -8.20
C ASP A 69 -8.94 -14.15 -9.41
N LYS A 70 -8.69 -12.95 -9.96
CA LYS A 70 -7.75 -12.74 -11.08
C LYS A 70 -6.28 -12.78 -10.65
N LEU A 71 -6.01 -12.56 -9.37
CA LEU A 71 -4.66 -12.47 -8.83
C LEU A 71 -4.24 -13.75 -8.09
N ARG A 72 -5.18 -14.46 -7.46
CA ARG A 72 -4.95 -15.65 -6.64
C ARG A 72 -4.18 -16.71 -7.41
N GLY A 73 -3.17 -17.30 -6.77
CA GLY A 73 -2.30 -18.31 -7.37
C GLY A 73 -1.19 -17.75 -8.26
N ARG A 74 -1.21 -16.45 -8.61
CA ARG A 74 -0.08 -15.81 -9.32
C ARG A 74 1.04 -15.50 -8.34
N THR A 75 2.28 -15.68 -8.79
CA THR A 75 3.48 -15.32 -8.05
C THR A 75 4.03 -13.99 -8.57
N PHE A 76 4.40 -13.10 -7.65
CA PHE A 76 5.06 -11.84 -7.96
C PHE A 76 6.45 -11.84 -7.35
N VAL A 77 7.42 -11.25 -8.05
CA VAL A 77 8.82 -11.15 -7.58
C VAL A 77 8.99 -10.09 -6.49
N ASN A 78 8.07 -9.14 -6.40
CA ASN A 78 8.00 -8.15 -5.33
C ASN A 78 6.60 -7.50 -5.27
N PHE A 79 6.34 -6.75 -4.20
CA PHE A 79 5.05 -6.13 -3.96
C PHE A 79 4.70 -5.03 -4.97
N ASP A 80 5.66 -4.38 -5.62
CA ASP A 80 5.36 -3.36 -6.63
C ASP A 80 4.76 -3.97 -7.90
N GLN A 81 5.26 -5.14 -8.33
CA GLN A 81 4.67 -5.89 -9.43
C GLN A 81 3.25 -6.37 -9.11
N PHE A 82 3.02 -6.80 -7.85
CA PHE A 82 1.67 -7.09 -7.37
C PHE A 82 0.77 -5.85 -7.43
N ARG A 83 1.22 -4.72 -6.86
CA ARG A 83 0.47 -3.44 -6.88
C ARG A 83 0.12 -3.01 -8.29
N LYS A 84 1.06 -3.15 -9.23
CA LYS A 84 0.84 -2.83 -10.65
C LYS A 84 -0.23 -3.73 -11.26
N ALA A 85 -0.12 -5.04 -11.05
CA ALA A 85 -1.11 -6.00 -11.54
C ALA A 85 -2.48 -5.78 -10.91
N PHE A 86 -2.55 -5.46 -9.62
CA PHE A 86 -3.78 -5.15 -8.91
C PHE A 86 -4.55 -4.01 -9.59
N TRP A 87 -3.90 -2.87 -9.84
CA TRP A 87 -4.56 -1.74 -10.49
C TRP A 87 -4.89 -2.02 -11.97
N LEU A 88 -4.10 -2.84 -12.66
CA LEU A 88 -4.44 -3.30 -14.00
C LEU A 88 -5.71 -4.15 -14.02
N GLU A 89 -5.87 -5.10 -13.10
CA GLU A 89 -7.09 -5.91 -13.02
C GLU A 89 -8.32 -5.04 -12.67
N VAL A 90 -8.17 -4.09 -11.73
CA VAL A 90 -9.22 -3.08 -11.44
C VAL A 90 -9.62 -2.30 -12.69
N SER A 91 -8.67 -1.98 -13.58
CA SER A 91 -8.94 -1.24 -14.81
C SER A 91 -9.73 -2.01 -15.86
N LYS A 92 -9.66 -3.35 -15.81
CA LYS A 92 -10.36 -4.26 -16.73
C LYS A 92 -11.77 -4.60 -16.27
N ASP A 93 -12.03 -4.46 -14.97
CA ASP A 93 -13.35 -4.71 -14.39
C ASP A 93 -14.31 -3.54 -14.69
N PRO A 94 -15.42 -3.74 -15.43
CA PRO A 94 -16.31 -2.65 -15.81
C PRO A 94 -17.01 -2.00 -14.61
N GLU A 95 -17.38 -2.78 -13.60
CA GLU A 95 -18.09 -2.29 -12.41
C GLU A 95 -17.18 -1.37 -11.59
N LEU A 96 -15.96 -1.80 -11.28
CA LEU A 96 -15.00 -1.04 -10.50
C LEU A 96 -14.41 0.12 -11.31
N SER A 97 -13.99 -0.12 -12.55
CA SER A 97 -13.35 0.91 -13.37
C SER A 97 -14.29 2.07 -13.69
N SER A 98 -15.61 1.81 -13.78
CA SER A 98 -16.62 2.85 -14.04
C SER A 98 -16.65 3.93 -12.95
N GLN A 99 -16.28 3.59 -11.71
CA GLN A 99 -16.31 4.47 -10.54
C GLN A 99 -15.21 5.55 -10.57
N PHE A 100 -14.21 5.43 -11.44
CA PHE A 100 -13.09 6.37 -11.53
C PHE A 100 -13.34 7.50 -12.53
N ARG A 101 -12.90 8.71 -12.19
CA ARG A 101 -12.80 9.82 -13.16
C ARG A 101 -11.80 9.51 -14.27
N GLY A 102 -11.93 10.18 -15.43
CA GLY A 102 -11.11 9.93 -16.62
C GLY A 102 -9.61 9.88 -16.39
N SER A 103 -9.05 10.84 -15.63
CA SER A 103 -7.62 10.83 -15.29
C SER A 103 -7.22 9.60 -14.48
N ASN A 104 -8.02 9.17 -13.51
CA ASN A 104 -7.74 7.97 -12.73
C ASN A 104 -7.88 6.69 -13.57
N LYS A 105 -8.82 6.64 -14.52
CA LYS A 105 -8.92 5.54 -15.49
C LYS A 105 -7.62 5.35 -16.28
N ILE A 106 -6.99 6.44 -16.72
CA ILE A 106 -5.69 6.40 -17.43
C ILE A 106 -4.59 5.82 -16.54
N HIS A 107 -4.56 6.23 -15.26
CA HIS A 107 -3.57 5.74 -14.30
C HIS A 107 -3.71 4.23 -14.06
N ILE A 108 -4.91 3.75 -13.73
CA ILE A 108 -5.12 2.32 -13.44
C ILE A 108 -4.88 1.44 -14.66
N ARG A 109 -5.21 1.91 -15.87
CA ARG A 109 -4.87 1.23 -17.14
C ARG A 109 -3.37 1.10 -17.38
N SER A 110 -2.57 1.97 -16.76
CA SER A 110 -1.10 1.90 -16.78
C SER A 110 -0.52 1.12 -15.58
N GLY A 111 -1.38 0.54 -14.73
CA GLY A 111 -1.00 -0.14 -13.48
C GLY A 111 -0.59 0.80 -12.35
N ASN A 112 -0.91 2.08 -12.48
CA ASN A 112 -0.64 3.09 -11.47
C ASN A 112 -1.80 3.19 -10.49
N SER A 113 -1.49 3.44 -9.21
CA SER A 113 -2.52 3.77 -8.24
C SER A 113 -3.25 5.06 -8.63
N PRO A 114 -4.59 5.12 -8.50
CA PRO A 114 -5.36 6.32 -8.77
C PRO A 114 -5.15 7.38 -7.68
N PHE A 115 -5.32 8.65 -8.03
CA PHE A 115 -5.30 9.75 -7.08
C PHE A 115 -6.52 9.73 -6.17
N THR A 116 -6.32 10.07 -4.89
CA THR A 116 -7.39 10.33 -3.93
C THR A 116 -8.00 11.72 -4.14
N ARG A 117 -9.08 12.02 -3.40
CA ARG A 117 -9.55 13.40 -3.23
C ARG A 117 -8.49 14.21 -2.50
N GLU A 118 -8.44 15.52 -2.75
CA GLU A 118 -7.43 16.43 -2.16
C GLU A 118 -7.48 16.42 -0.64
N GLN A 119 -8.70 16.43 -0.08
CA GLN A 119 -8.93 16.34 1.36
C GLN A 119 -8.38 15.06 2.01
N ASP A 120 -8.07 14.02 1.24
CA ASP A 120 -7.59 12.72 1.74
C ASP A 120 -6.07 12.52 1.52
N ARG A 121 -5.37 13.52 0.94
CA ARG A 121 -3.91 13.50 0.70
C ARG A 121 -3.10 13.88 1.94
N ALA A 122 -1.84 13.45 2.00
CA ALA A 122 -0.92 13.76 3.10
C ALA A 122 0.48 14.17 2.61
N GLY A 123 0.71 15.49 2.48
CA GLY A 123 1.87 16.04 1.79
C GLY A 123 1.96 15.50 0.36
N GLY A 124 3.15 15.10 -0.09
CA GLY A 124 3.33 14.48 -1.42
C GLY A 124 2.72 13.07 -1.60
N ARG A 125 1.99 12.52 -0.61
CA ARG A 125 1.26 11.25 -0.77
C ARG A 125 -0.15 11.56 -1.22
N GLU A 126 -0.45 11.26 -2.48
CA GLU A 126 -1.69 11.73 -3.14
C GLU A 126 -2.55 10.62 -3.75
N ARG A 127 -2.10 9.38 -3.65
CA ARG A 127 -2.71 8.22 -4.32
C ARG A 127 -3.19 7.21 -3.29
N TYR A 128 -4.15 6.38 -3.66
CA TYR A 128 -4.57 5.29 -2.81
C TYR A 128 -3.40 4.33 -2.54
N GLU A 129 -3.36 3.77 -1.34
CA GLU A 129 -2.27 2.93 -0.87
C GLU A 129 -2.82 1.57 -0.43
N ILE A 130 -2.12 0.50 -0.77
CA ILE A 130 -2.43 -0.85 -0.28
C ILE A 130 -1.75 -1.00 1.08
N HIS A 131 -2.55 -1.10 2.13
CA HIS A 131 -2.14 -1.25 3.52
C HIS A 131 -2.28 -2.70 3.97
N HIS A 132 -1.31 -3.21 4.74
CA HIS A 132 -1.40 -4.52 5.38
C HIS A 132 -2.09 -4.43 6.75
N ILE A 133 -3.25 -5.08 6.89
CA ILE A 133 -4.10 -5.03 8.09
C ILE A 133 -3.38 -5.61 9.29
N ILE A 134 -2.67 -6.72 9.15
CA ILE A 134 -1.68 -7.24 10.09
C ILE A 134 -0.33 -6.82 9.52
N PRO A 135 0.48 -6.01 10.25
CA PRO A 135 1.78 -5.60 9.76
C PRO A 135 2.66 -6.81 9.47
N ILE A 136 3.46 -6.74 8.40
CA ILE A 136 4.34 -7.84 8.00
C ILE A 136 5.32 -8.18 9.12
N SER A 137 5.83 -7.17 9.83
CA SER A 137 6.68 -7.31 11.01
C SER A 137 6.03 -8.03 12.19
N LYS A 138 4.69 -8.07 12.24
CA LYS A 138 3.91 -8.79 13.26
C LYS A 138 3.37 -10.12 12.71
N GLY A 139 4.01 -10.67 11.66
CA GLY A 139 3.63 -11.94 11.04
C GLY A 139 2.52 -11.84 9.99
N GLY A 140 2.16 -10.63 9.56
CA GLY A 140 1.20 -10.45 8.48
C GLY A 140 1.72 -10.95 7.14
N GLU A 141 0.90 -11.72 6.42
CA GLU A 141 1.26 -12.22 5.10
C GLU A 141 1.33 -11.09 4.06
N VAL A 142 2.38 -11.09 3.24
CA VAL A 142 2.65 -10.04 2.24
C VAL A 142 1.66 -10.05 1.09
N TYR A 143 1.24 -11.23 0.63
CA TYR A 143 0.41 -11.42 -0.57
C TYR A 143 -0.97 -12.04 -0.29
N ASN A 144 -1.38 -12.12 0.98
CA ASN A 144 -2.75 -12.47 1.31
C ASN A 144 -3.64 -11.23 1.16
N VAL A 145 -4.54 -11.24 0.17
CA VAL A 145 -5.42 -10.10 -0.10
C VAL A 145 -6.44 -9.83 1.01
N ASP A 146 -6.74 -10.83 1.85
CA ASP A 146 -7.60 -10.66 3.03
C ASP A 146 -6.85 -9.90 4.14
N ASN A 147 -5.52 -9.85 4.06
CA ASN A 147 -4.67 -9.01 4.90
C ASN A 147 -4.45 -7.60 4.31
N MET A 148 -5.21 -7.20 3.27
CA MET A 148 -5.02 -5.92 2.59
C MET A 148 -6.26 -5.02 2.66
N GLY A 149 -6.01 -3.73 2.81
CA GLY A 149 -7.01 -2.67 2.65
C GLY A 149 -6.51 -1.53 1.78
N ILE A 150 -7.40 -0.95 0.98
CA ILE A 150 -7.11 0.22 0.15
C ILE A 150 -7.43 1.46 0.95
N THR A 151 -6.41 2.26 1.24
CA THR A 151 -6.50 3.41 2.14
C THR A 151 -6.15 4.70 1.41
N SER A 152 -6.68 5.82 1.91
CA SER A 152 -6.14 7.13 1.59
C SER A 152 -4.85 7.39 2.37
N PRO A 153 -3.96 8.26 1.87
CA PRO A 153 -2.74 8.63 2.59
C PRO A 153 -2.99 9.15 4.01
N LYS A 154 -3.99 10.01 4.21
CA LYS A 154 -4.35 10.48 5.56
C LYS A 154 -4.76 9.33 6.47
N ARG A 155 -5.61 8.42 5.98
CA ARG A 155 -6.06 7.29 6.79
C ARG A 155 -4.92 6.34 7.11
N HIS A 156 -4.06 6.07 6.15
CA HIS A 156 -2.92 5.18 6.36
C HIS A 156 -1.98 5.71 7.46
N ILE A 157 -1.72 7.02 7.51
CA ILE A 157 -0.97 7.65 8.61
C ILE A 157 -1.66 7.39 9.95
N VAL A 158 -2.98 7.66 10.05
CA VAL A 158 -3.74 7.46 11.28
C VAL A 158 -3.66 6.01 11.79
N ILE A 159 -3.73 5.02 10.89
CA ILE A 159 -3.63 3.60 11.25
C ILE A 159 -2.27 3.29 11.88
N HIS A 160 -1.18 3.83 11.32
CA HIS A 160 0.17 3.60 11.85
C HIS A 160 0.45 4.40 13.14
N SER A 161 0.00 5.66 13.23
CA SER A 161 0.16 6.46 14.46
C SER A 161 -0.57 5.87 15.67
N THR A 162 -1.75 5.27 15.46
CA THR A 162 -2.54 4.65 16.54
C THR A 162 -2.01 3.28 16.96
N ARG A 163 -1.27 2.59 16.09
CA ARG A 163 -0.73 1.24 16.36
C ARG A 163 0.70 1.25 16.90
N GLU A 164 1.45 2.33 16.73
CA GLU A 164 2.76 2.52 17.35
C GLU A 164 2.66 2.92 18.83
N SER A 165 1.49 3.42 19.25
CA SER A 165 1.20 3.84 20.63
C SER A 165 0.61 2.73 21.51
N ARG A 166 0.54 1.48 21.01
CA ARG A 166 0.07 0.29 21.72
C ARG A 166 1.09 -0.84 21.59
#